data_AF-A0A975EXV1-F1
#
_entry.id   AF-A0A975EXV1-F1
#
_cell.length_a   1.000
_cell.length_b   1.000
_cell.length_c   1.000
_cell.angle_alpha   90.00
_cell.angle_beta   90.00
_cell.angle_gamma   90.00
#
_symmetry.space_group_name_H-M   'P 1'
#
loop_
_entity.id
_entity.type
_entity.pdbx_description
1 polymer ?
#
loop_
_entity_poly.entity_id
_entity_poly.type
_entity_poly.pdbx_seq_one_letter_code
_entity_poly.pdbx_strand_id
1 'polypeptide(L)'
;MDKPIKNNRIILFVFTVFLCLTQGPCVAAQTVQVQDEGTIDAAQTIQAQATQASQASRPISQEHQKDAKQLREDIVNTAKKYVGARYEYGKTGPDSFDCSGFICTVAYEAASKKLPRTAKALYSFVKIIPQNRLEKGDIVFFRTTRDGSISHAGIYIGGNQFMHAVSDGPNTGVIVSSLKENTWKNAYAGSGKFLPSAESDGDEAAGSESSGQPAPSPSSASSHSAARGASSTGSTSTDGKRQSGKSGAAGNKRLNEDFINNLIFDATFGIDWSLFTSSRFLLNFRGVPLTLNARYAPWPLQPGINTGIRLNTGVGSVQIPLMFSVTANDYLRFYAGPVITLGDPDLPGGNRKIEASFFPGMIGLSWNTPSFTTGKIKASLTQDVVYSVFNATDGSALSFKNSLASGLVFSTGVRVTLPLSSLFK
;
A
#
# COMPACT_ATOMS: atom_id res chain seq x y z
N MET A 1 -64.38 4.86 -15.11
CA MET A 1 -63.72 5.30 -13.87
C MET A 1 -62.78 4.16 -13.51
N ASP A 2 -61.46 4.22 -13.60
CA ASP A 2 -60.53 5.36 -13.61
C ASP A 2 -59.28 5.06 -14.44
N LYS A 3 -58.69 6.12 -15.00
CA LYS A 3 -57.44 6.10 -15.78
C LYS A 3 -56.22 5.90 -14.88
N PRO A 4 -55.13 5.26 -15.34
CA PRO A 4 -53.87 5.27 -14.64
C PRO A 4 -53.16 6.63 -14.82
N ILE A 5 -52.90 7.31 -13.71
CA ILE A 5 -52.08 8.53 -13.67
C ILE A 5 -50.61 8.12 -13.78
N LYS A 6 -49.99 8.46 -14.92
CA LYS A 6 -48.54 8.63 -15.05
C LYS A 6 -48.11 9.77 -14.14
N ASN A 7 -47.11 9.56 -13.29
CA ASN A 7 -46.23 10.64 -12.84
C ASN A 7 -44.84 10.09 -12.52
N ASN A 8 -44.00 10.12 -13.55
CA ASN A 8 -42.56 9.92 -13.50
C ASN A 8 -41.93 11.31 -13.58
N ARG A 9 -41.73 11.96 -12.43
CA ARG A 9 -40.99 13.23 -12.32
C ARG A 9 -40.29 13.26 -10.97
N ILE A 10 -39.03 13.69 -11.00
CA ILE A 10 -38.08 13.86 -9.88
C ILE A 10 -37.19 12.63 -9.65
N ILE A 11 -36.16 12.49 -10.49
CA ILE A 11 -34.71 12.47 -10.13
C ILE A 11 -33.98 12.46 -11.49
N LEU A 12 -34.01 13.61 -12.16
CA LEU A 12 -33.23 13.91 -13.35
C LEU A 12 -32.60 15.28 -13.10
N PHE A 13 -31.54 15.30 -12.28
CA PHE A 13 -30.83 16.55 -11.96
C PHE A 13 -29.31 16.40 -11.81
N VAL A 14 -28.70 15.33 -12.32
CA VAL A 14 -27.23 15.16 -12.29
C VAL A 14 -26.60 14.95 -13.69
N PHE A 15 -27.39 15.01 -14.77
CA PHE A 15 -26.88 14.78 -16.12
C PHE A 15 -26.53 16.05 -16.95
N THR A 16 -26.51 17.23 -16.33
CA THR A 16 -26.35 18.52 -17.04
C THR A 16 -25.10 19.31 -16.63
N VAL A 17 -23.95 18.67 -16.42
CA VAL A 17 -22.66 19.38 -16.28
C VAL A 17 -21.52 18.76 -17.12
N PHE A 18 -21.79 17.77 -17.99
CA PHE A 18 -20.71 17.12 -18.76
C PHE A 18 -20.71 17.37 -20.27
N LEU A 19 -21.34 18.45 -20.74
CA LEU A 19 -21.29 18.81 -22.16
C LEU A 19 -21.22 20.33 -22.39
N CYS A 20 -20.17 20.97 -21.90
CA CYS A 20 -19.73 22.27 -22.43
C CYS A 20 -18.29 22.52 -22.00
N LEU A 21 -17.35 22.42 -22.96
CA LEU A 21 -16.00 23.01 -23.04
C LEU A 21 -15.02 22.08 -23.77
N THR A 22 -15.27 21.86 -25.07
CA THR A 22 -14.21 21.55 -26.04
C THR A 22 -14.44 22.36 -27.31
N GLN A 23 -14.03 23.62 -27.29
CA GLN A 23 -13.68 24.36 -28.51
C GLN A 23 -12.19 24.70 -28.43
N GLY A 24 -11.40 24.11 -29.32
CA GLY A 24 -9.95 24.28 -29.48
C GLY A 24 -9.40 23.17 -30.40
N PRO A 25 -8.44 23.47 -31.29
CA PRO A 25 -8.65 23.26 -32.72
C PRO A 25 -8.50 21.83 -33.22
N CYS A 26 -9.35 21.55 -34.20
CA CYS A 26 -9.31 20.44 -35.15
C CYS A 26 -7.93 20.36 -35.83
N VAL A 27 -7.20 19.28 -35.56
CA VAL A 27 -6.16 18.80 -36.49
C VAL A 27 -6.86 17.81 -37.41
N ALA A 28 -6.97 18.19 -38.68
CA ALA A 28 -7.55 17.36 -39.73
C ALA A 28 -6.79 16.03 -39.83
N ALA A 29 -7.46 14.92 -39.55
CA ALA A 29 -6.99 13.60 -39.93
C ALA A 29 -7.20 13.45 -41.45
N GLN A 30 -6.13 13.59 -42.23
CA GLN A 30 -6.14 13.22 -43.64
C GLN A 30 -6.39 11.72 -43.76
N THR A 31 -7.43 11.37 -44.50
CA THR A 31 -7.75 10.01 -44.92
C THR A 31 -6.80 9.65 -46.05
N VAL A 32 -5.79 8.81 -45.78
CA VAL A 32 -4.96 8.22 -46.83
C VAL A 32 -5.73 7.05 -47.41
N GLN A 33 -6.23 7.22 -48.64
CA GLN A 33 -6.71 6.14 -49.49
C GLN A 33 -5.48 5.35 -49.96
N VAL A 34 -5.44 4.04 -49.68
CA VAL A 34 -4.44 3.14 -50.26
C VAL A 34 -5.05 2.51 -51.50
N GLN A 35 -4.62 2.98 -52.67
CA GLN A 35 -4.65 2.22 -53.91
C GLN A 35 -3.28 1.59 -54.13
N ASP A 36 -3.33 0.37 -54.63
CA ASP A 36 -2.23 -0.56 -54.85
C ASP A 36 -1.26 -0.11 -55.96
N GLU A 37 -0.12 -0.80 -56.00
CA GLU A 37 0.98 -0.81 -56.97
C GLU A 37 2.26 -0.02 -56.62
N GLY A 38 3.36 -0.77 -56.42
CA GLY A 38 4.71 -0.27 -56.63
C GLY A 38 5.74 -0.73 -55.60
N THR A 39 6.44 -1.82 -55.90
CA THR A 39 7.60 -2.37 -55.17
C THR A 39 8.70 -1.33 -54.96
N ILE A 40 9.04 -1.01 -53.70
CA ILE A 40 10.37 -0.48 -53.30
C ILE A 40 10.67 -0.77 -51.81
N ASP A 41 11.55 -1.74 -51.62
CA ASP A 41 12.59 -1.90 -50.59
C ASP A 41 12.25 -1.75 -49.09
N ALA A 42 11.82 -2.85 -48.46
CA ALA A 42 11.54 -2.98 -47.03
C ALA A 42 12.79 -2.96 -46.12
N ALA A 43 14.00 -2.81 -46.65
CA ALA A 43 15.23 -2.85 -45.86
C ALA A 43 15.60 -1.51 -45.20
N GLN A 44 15.17 -0.37 -45.75
CA GLN A 44 15.63 0.95 -45.27
C GLN A 44 14.78 1.54 -44.13
N THR A 45 13.53 1.09 -43.96
CA THR A 45 12.65 1.58 -42.89
C THR A 45 13.00 1.00 -41.51
N ILE A 46 13.65 -0.18 -41.46
CA ILE A 46 14.04 -0.82 -40.19
C ILE A 46 15.28 -0.16 -39.57
N GLN A 47 16.19 0.39 -40.39
CA GLN A 47 17.45 0.95 -39.89
C GLN A 47 17.31 2.38 -39.34
N ALA A 48 16.35 3.17 -39.82
CA ALA A 48 16.05 4.50 -39.28
C ALA A 48 15.37 4.47 -37.90
N GLN A 49 14.62 3.40 -37.59
CA GLN A 49 14.01 3.21 -36.27
C GLN A 49 14.98 2.60 -35.24
N ALA A 50 16.00 1.86 -35.69
CA ALA A 50 17.04 1.32 -34.81
C ALA A 50 17.98 2.40 -34.25
N THR A 51 18.22 3.51 -34.97
CA THR A 51 19.10 4.59 -34.49
C THR A 51 18.45 5.48 -33.43
N GLN A 52 17.12 5.65 -33.43
CA GLN A 52 16.41 6.34 -32.36
C GLN A 52 16.20 5.47 -31.11
N ALA A 53 16.11 4.15 -31.25
CA ALA A 53 16.10 3.21 -30.12
C ALA A 53 17.46 3.12 -29.40
N SER A 54 18.58 3.38 -30.10
CA SER A 54 19.94 3.29 -29.55
C SER A 54 20.40 4.51 -28.72
N GLN A 55 19.65 5.63 -28.71
CA GLN A 55 19.94 6.79 -27.86
C GLN A 55 19.08 6.88 -26.59
N ALA A 56 18.07 6.01 -26.45
CA ALA A 56 17.24 5.88 -25.24
C ALA A 56 17.85 4.96 -24.16
N SER A 57 18.98 4.32 -24.45
CA SER A 57 19.71 3.42 -23.56
C SER A 57 21.06 4.02 -23.11
N ARG A 58 21.04 5.24 -22.57
CA ARG A 58 22.06 5.62 -21.56
C ARG A 58 21.72 4.81 -20.30
N PRO A 59 22.71 4.25 -19.57
CA PRO A 59 22.41 3.41 -18.43
C PRO A 59 21.72 4.24 -17.34
N ILE A 60 20.41 4.03 -17.17
CA ILE A 60 19.54 4.65 -16.13
C ILE A 60 20.18 4.52 -14.73
N SER A 61 21.03 3.50 -14.53
CA SER A 61 21.81 3.30 -13.30
C SER A 61 22.81 4.40 -13.00
N GLN A 62 23.47 5.00 -14.02
CA GLN A 62 24.52 5.99 -13.78
C GLN A 62 23.97 7.37 -13.44
N GLU A 63 22.84 7.79 -14.02
CA GLU A 63 22.18 9.05 -13.66
C GLU A 63 21.55 8.97 -12.26
N HIS A 64 20.88 7.85 -11.93
CA HIS A 64 20.30 7.67 -10.60
C HIS A 64 21.33 7.59 -9.48
N GLN A 65 22.48 6.95 -9.73
CA GLN A 65 23.60 6.93 -8.77
C GLN A 65 24.23 8.31 -8.60
N LYS A 66 24.36 9.09 -9.67
CA LYS A 66 24.87 10.46 -9.61
C LYS A 66 23.96 11.35 -8.78
N ASP A 67 22.64 11.22 -8.95
CA ASP A 67 21.64 11.97 -8.18
C ASP A 67 21.64 11.57 -6.69
N ALA A 68 21.74 10.27 -6.38
CA ALA A 68 21.84 9.77 -5.01
C ALA A 68 23.13 10.24 -4.30
N LYS A 69 24.26 10.22 -5.02
CA LYS A 69 25.53 10.72 -4.51
C LYS A 69 25.48 12.22 -4.24
N GLN A 70 24.93 13.00 -5.18
CA GLN A 70 24.77 14.45 -5.02
C GLN A 70 23.91 14.78 -3.78
N LEU A 71 22.77 14.10 -3.61
CA LEU A 71 21.88 14.32 -2.47
C LEU A 71 22.58 14.04 -1.13
N ARG A 72 23.39 12.98 -1.07
CA ARG A 72 24.19 12.65 0.12
C ARG A 72 25.26 13.69 0.43
N GLU A 73 25.90 14.22 -0.61
CA GLU A 73 26.85 15.33 -0.47
C GLU A 73 26.15 16.61 0.01
N ASP A 74 24.95 16.90 -0.49
CA ASP A 74 24.14 18.06 -0.08
C ASP A 74 23.75 17.98 1.41
N ILE A 75 23.42 16.78 1.91
CA ILE A 75 23.17 16.53 3.33
C ILE A 75 24.41 16.85 4.17
N VAL A 76 25.58 16.37 3.76
CA VAL A 76 26.84 16.64 4.47
C VAL A 76 27.20 18.13 4.40
N ASN A 77 27.02 18.77 3.25
CA ASN A 77 27.32 20.19 3.08
C ASN A 77 26.37 21.08 3.89
N THR A 78 25.11 20.70 4.00
CA THR A 78 24.13 21.39 4.85
C THR A 78 24.44 21.19 6.32
N ALA A 79 24.80 19.97 6.74
CA ALA A 79 25.25 19.68 8.10
C ALA A 79 26.42 20.55 8.54
N LYS A 80 27.40 20.76 7.64
CA LYS A 80 28.58 21.60 7.88
C LYS A 80 28.24 23.05 8.23
N LYS A 81 27.15 23.60 7.69
CA LYS A 81 26.76 25.01 7.92
C LYS A 81 26.49 25.32 9.38
N TYR A 82 26.09 24.31 10.16
CA TYR A 82 25.73 24.48 11.56
C TYR A 82 26.83 24.06 12.53
N VAL A 83 28.01 23.64 12.05
CA VAL A 83 29.13 23.32 12.94
C VAL A 83 29.46 24.54 13.80
N GLY A 84 29.48 24.35 15.12
CA GLY A 84 29.64 25.41 16.12
C GLY A 84 28.34 25.97 16.70
N ALA A 85 27.16 25.62 16.16
CA ALA A 85 25.88 25.98 16.77
C ALA A 85 25.72 25.33 18.16
N ARG A 86 25.05 26.02 19.09
CA ARG A 86 24.99 25.59 20.50
C ARG A 86 24.10 24.35 20.67
N TYR A 87 24.37 23.55 21.69
CA TYR A 87 23.43 22.50 22.07
C TYR A 87 22.32 23.07 22.96
N GLU A 88 21.06 22.78 22.62
CA GLU A 88 19.92 23.09 23.48
C GLU A 88 18.81 22.05 23.28
N TYR A 89 18.40 21.40 24.38
CA TYR A 89 17.42 20.32 24.33
C TYR A 89 16.08 20.81 23.77
N GLY A 90 15.52 20.06 22.81
CA GLY A 90 14.25 20.40 22.17
C GLY A 90 14.36 21.41 21.02
N LYS A 91 15.54 21.97 20.74
CA LYS A 91 15.71 22.95 19.65
C LYS A 91 16.06 22.34 18.29
N THR A 92 15.75 23.11 17.25
CA THR A 92 15.82 22.76 15.82
C THR A 92 16.43 23.89 14.98
N GLY A 93 17.27 24.74 15.57
CA GLY A 93 18.03 25.75 14.85
C GLY A 93 17.40 27.15 14.77
N PRO A 94 18.06 28.07 14.04
CA PRO A 94 19.38 27.86 13.41
C PRO A 94 20.56 28.01 14.39
N ASP A 95 20.37 28.70 15.52
CA ASP A 95 21.47 29.04 16.45
C ASP A 95 21.75 27.96 17.51
N SER A 96 20.76 27.13 17.82
CA SER A 96 20.88 26.02 18.78
C SER A 96 20.08 24.78 18.35
N PHE A 97 20.62 23.59 18.68
CA PHE A 97 20.04 22.31 18.29
C PHE A 97 20.14 21.27 19.40
N ASP A 98 19.20 20.32 19.44
CA ASP A 98 19.49 19.00 20.01
C ASP A 98 19.93 18.01 18.92
N CYS A 99 20.37 16.81 19.32
CA CYS A 99 20.93 15.83 18.38
C CYS A 99 19.96 15.46 17.26
N SER A 100 18.69 15.21 17.59
CA SER A 100 17.65 14.88 16.63
C SER A 100 17.13 16.08 15.85
N GLY A 101 17.09 17.27 16.46
CA GLY A 101 16.66 18.52 15.85
C GLY A 101 17.66 19.00 14.81
N PHE A 102 18.96 18.82 15.06
CA PHE A 102 20.02 19.01 14.07
C PHE A 102 19.79 18.11 12.84
N ILE A 103 19.59 16.81 13.05
CA ILE A 103 19.35 15.85 11.95
C ILE A 103 18.09 16.20 11.16
N CYS A 104 16.98 16.52 11.84
CA CYS A 104 15.73 16.90 11.20
C CYS A 104 15.88 18.15 10.33
N THR A 105 16.60 19.16 10.82
CA THR A 105 16.80 20.43 10.11
C THR A 105 17.64 20.21 8.86
N VAL A 106 18.77 19.50 9.00
CA VAL A 106 19.64 19.17 7.86
C VAL A 106 18.89 18.33 6.80
N ALA A 107 18.13 17.31 7.22
CA ALA A 107 17.38 16.47 6.30
C ALA A 107 16.26 17.25 5.57
N TYR A 108 15.63 18.20 6.26
CA TYR A 108 14.62 19.05 5.66
C TYR A 108 15.22 20.05 4.68
N GLU A 109 16.29 20.75 5.04
CA GLU A 109 16.90 21.76 4.17
C GLU A 109 17.58 21.16 2.94
N ALA A 110 18.33 20.06 3.11
CA ALA A 110 19.08 19.47 2.00
C ALA A 110 18.23 18.58 1.09
N ALA A 111 17.25 17.87 1.65
CA ALA A 111 16.52 16.83 0.94
C ALA A 111 14.99 16.96 1.01
N SER A 112 14.46 18.01 1.64
CA SER A 112 13.02 18.17 1.92
C SER A 112 12.41 16.96 2.64
N LYS A 113 13.21 16.23 3.43
CA LYS A 113 12.80 15.04 4.18
C LYS A 113 12.38 15.42 5.59
N LYS A 114 11.14 15.09 5.96
CA LYS A 114 10.63 15.26 7.32
C LYS A 114 10.91 13.99 8.12
N LEU A 115 11.75 14.11 9.13
CA LEU A 115 12.13 12.99 9.99
C LEU A 115 11.42 13.07 11.36
N PRO A 116 11.20 11.92 12.04
CA PRO A 116 10.71 11.91 13.41
C PRO A 116 11.58 12.72 14.37
N ARG A 117 10.93 13.38 15.35
CA ARG A 117 11.58 14.40 16.17
C ARG A 117 12.60 13.87 17.18
N THR A 118 12.58 12.59 17.57
CA THR A 118 13.41 12.04 18.65
C THR A 118 14.39 10.99 18.13
N ALA A 119 15.56 10.85 18.76
CA ALA A 119 16.56 9.84 18.38
C ALA A 119 16.00 8.40 18.38
N LYS A 120 15.14 8.07 19.35
CA LYS A 120 14.45 6.77 19.41
C LYS A 120 13.48 6.56 18.24
N ALA A 121 12.69 7.58 17.89
CA ALA A 121 11.77 7.48 16.75
C ALA A 121 12.51 7.45 15.42
N LEU A 122 13.63 8.19 15.28
CA LEU A 122 14.54 8.10 14.15
C LEU A 122 15.06 6.67 13.98
N TYR A 123 15.52 6.04 15.07
CA TYR A 123 16.03 4.67 15.04
C TYR A 123 14.98 3.65 14.56
N SER A 124 13.72 3.82 14.97
CA SER A 124 12.61 2.97 14.50
C SER A 124 12.14 3.27 13.08
N PHE A 125 12.44 4.45 12.54
CA PHE A 125 12.01 4.90 11.23
C PHE A 125 12.97 4.48 10.10
N VAL A 126 14.26 4.49 10.37
CA VAL A 126 15.29 4.20 9.35
C VAL A 126 15.51 2.71 9.13
N LYS A 127 15.94 2.33 7.92
CA LYS A 127 16.42 0.96 7.66
C LYS A 127 17.76 0.78 8.33
N ILE A 128 17.84 -0.08 9.34
CA ILE A 128 19.09 -0.39 10.04
C ILE A 128 20.05 -1.09 9.08
N ILE A 129 21.30 -0.63 9.07
CA ILE A 129 22.38 -1.13 8.22
C ILE A 129 23.61 -1.46 9.06
N PRO A 130 24.41 -2.47 8.66
CA PRO A 130 25.68 -2.77 9.31
C PRO A 130 26.69 -1.64 9.06
N GLN A 131 27.62 -1.44 9.99
CA GLN A 131 28.60 -0.33 9.94
C GLN A 131 29.47 -0.34 8.68
N ASN A 132 29.73 -1.52 8.09
CA ASN A 132 30.51 -1.66 6.86
C ASN A 132 29.78 -1.18 5.58
N ARG A 133 28.47 -0.89 5.66
CA ARG A 133 27.68 -0.32 4.56
C ARG A 133 27.31 1.15 4.78
N LEU A 134 28.00 1.83 5.69
CA LEU A 134 27.77 3.24 5.99
C LEU A 134 28.17 4.13 4.81
N GLU A 135 27.22 4.89 4.33
CA GLU A 135 27.43 5.93 3.32
C GLU A 135 27.23 7.32 3.92
N LYS A 136 27.89 8.32 3.31
CA LYS A 136 27.71 9.72 3.70
C LYS A 136 26.23 10.10 3.74
N GLY A 137 25.82 10.78 4.80
CA GLY A 137 24.42 11.17 5.03
C GLY A 137 23.59 10.14 5.78
N ASP A 138 24.08 8.92 6.04
CA ASP A 138 23.39 7.96 6.91
C ASP A 138 23.42 8.43 8.37
N ILE A 139 22.53 7.89 9.22
CA ILE A 139 22.42 8.27 10.63
C ILE A 139 23.09 7.20 11.50
N VAL A 140 23.98 7.62 12.39
CA VAL A 140 24.59 6.77 13.43
C VAL A 140 23.85 6.99 14.75
N PHE A 141 23.65 5.93 15.53
CA PHE A 141 22.89 5.97 16.77
C PHE A 141 23.71 5.46 17.95
N PHE A 142 23.44 6.01 19.14
CA PHE A 142 24.18 5.68 20.35
C PHE A 142 23.27 5.52 21.58
N ARG A 143 23.71 4.67 22.51
CA ARG A 143 23.18 4.45 23.86
C ARG A 143 24.11 5.14 24.86
N THR A 144 23.91 6.43 25.07
CA THR A 144 24.72 7.25 26.00
C THR A 144 24.12 7.32 27.41
N THR A 145 22.89 6.83 27.60
CA THR A 145 22.20 6.78 28.89
C THR A 145 22.30 5.41 29.56
N ARG A 146 22.22 5.38 30.90
CA ARG A 146 22.37 4.16 31.72
C ARG A 146 21.24 3.14 31.54
N ASP A 147 20.09 3.56 31.03
CA ASP A 147 18.92 2.70 30.77
C ASP A 147 19.08 1.85 29.49
N GLY A 148 20.17 2.03 28.73
CA GLY A 148 20.46 1.27 27.51
C GLY A 148 19.57 1.62 26.32
N SER A 149 18.78 2.69 26.42
CA SER A 149 17.91 3.14 25.33
C SER A 149 18.68 4.00 24.31
N ILE A 150 18.12 4.14 23.10
CA ILE A 150 18.69 5.04 22.09
C ILE A 150 18.48 6.48 22.56
N SER A 151 19.59 7.15 22.88
CA SER A 151 19.59 8.47 23.51
C SER A 151 20.31 9.54 22.67
N HIS A 152 21.14 9.14 21.70
CA HIS A 152 21.88 10.07 20.85
C HIS A 152 21.91 9.62 19.38
N ALA A 153 22.08 10.58 18.47
CA ALA A 153 22.22 10.31 17.05
C ALA A 153 23.12 11.36 16.37
N GLY A 154 23.65 11.02 15.19
CA GLY A 154 24.45 11.92 14.35
C GLY A 154 24.42 11.54 12.86
N ILE A 155 24.87 12.44 11.99
CA ILE A 155 24.96 12.24 10.54
C ILE A 155 26.37 11.78 10.18
N TYR A 156 26.50 10.60 9.57
CA TYR A 156 27.76 10.07 9.09
C TYR A 156 28.31 10.88 7.91
N ILE A 157 29.59 11.25 7.95
CA ILE A 157 30.22 12.10 6.93
C ILE A 157 31.35 11.38 6.16
N GLY A 158 31.53 10.08 6.42
CA GLY A 158 32.61 9.26 5.85
C GLY A 158 33.83 9.16 6.76
N GLY A 159 34.75 8.24 6.45
CA GLY A 159 36.03 8.13 7.17
C GLY A 159 35.92 7.76 8.65
N ASN A 160 34.85 7.05 9.07
CA ASN A 160 34.49 6.81 10.47
C ASN A 160 34.16 8.10 11.26
N GLN A 161 33.83 9.20 10.59
CA GLN A 161 33.45 10.46 11.24
C GLN A 161 31.96 10.74 11.09
N PHE A 162 31.41 11.50 12.03
CA PHE A 162 30.01 11.92 12.03
C PHE A 162 29.83 13.31 12.65
N MET A 163 28.80 14.03 12.23
CA MET A 163 28.38 15.32 12.78
C MET A 163 27.18 15.15 13.69
N HIS A 164 27.18 15.79 14.85
CA HIS A 164 26.11 15.67 15.83
C HIS A 164 26.08 16.89 16.76
N ALA A 165 24.91 17.24 17.29
CA ALA A 165 24.80 18.19 18.39
C ALA A 165 24.94 17.44 19.71
N VAL A 166 25.97 17.75 20.50
CA VAL A 166 26.26 17.06 21.77
C VAL A 166 26.14 17.98 22.98
N SER A 167 25.54 17.46 24.06
CA SER A 167 25.26 18.22 25.28
C SER A 167 26.43 18.31 26.26
N ASP A 168 27.38 17.38 26.17
CA ASP A 168 28.44 17.18 27.16
C ASP A 168 29.72 16.66 26.49
N GLY A 169 30.86 16.86 27.14
CA GLY A 169 32.19 16.52 26.66
C GLY A 169 33.11 17.74 26.52
N PRO A 170 34.35 17.53 26.03
CA PRO A 170 35.34 18.60 25.90
C PRO A 170 34.94 19.67 24.88
N ASN A 171 34.09 19.33 23.92
CA ASN A 171 33.46 20.25 22.97
C ASN A 171 31.97 19.97 22.94
N THR A 172 31.14 21.01 23.03
CA THR A 172 29.66 20.91 23.00
C THR A 172 29.08 21.68 21.83
N GLY A 173 27.82 21.42 21.51
CA GLY A 173 27.16 21.95 20.31
C GLY A 173 27.32 21.03 19.10
N VAL A 174 27.11 21.56 17.91
CA VAL A 174 27.26 20.81 16.65
C VAL A 174 28.74 20.65 16.32
N ILE A 175 29.26 19.45 16.47
CA ILE A 175 30.69 19.13 16.28
C ILE A 175 30.86 17.92 15.35
N VAL A 176 32.11 17.67 14.95
CA VAL A 176 32.52 16.44 14.27
C VAL A 176 33.23 15.54 15.28
N SER A 177 32.77 14.30 15.38
CA SER A 177 33.36 13.25 16.22
C SER A 177 33.71 12.02 15.39
N SER A 178 34.56 11.15 15.92
CA SER A 178 34.97 9.90 15.29
C SER A 178 34.35 8.69 15.98
N LEU A 179 33.81 7.74 15.19
CA LEU A 179 33.33 6.43 15.66
C LEU A 179 34.44 5.58 16.28
N LYS A 180 35.71 5.97 16.10
CA LYS A 180 36.86 5.30 16.72
C LYS A 180 37.15 5.78 18.15
N GLU A 181 36.59 6.92 18.57
CA GLU A 181 36.74 7.39 19.95
C GLU A 181 36.04 6.42 20.91
N ASN A 182 36.68 6.08 22.02
CA ASN A 182 36.17 5.08 22.97
C ASN A 182 34.74 5.38 23.45
N THR A 183 34.42 6.65 23.69
CA THR A 183 33.09 7.10 24.10
C THR A 183 32.01 6.69 23.09
N TRP A 184 32.23 7.00 21.81
CA TRP A 184 31.27 6.70 20.74
C TRP A 184 31.28 5.24 20.34
N LYS A 185 32.45 4.61 20.34
CA LYS A 185 32.61 3.19 20.05
C LYS A 185 31.84 2.31 21.04
N ASN A 186 31.94 2.60 22.33
CA ASN A 186 31.27 1.82 23.38
C ASN A 186 29.76 2.08 23.43
N ALA A 187 29.32 3.28 23.05
CA ALA A 187 27.92 3.65 23.00
C ALA A 187 27.24 3.27 21.67
N TYR A 188 27.99 2.85 20.65
CA TYR A 188 27.45 2.62 19.31
C TYR A 188 26.34 1.58 19.31
N ALA A 189 25.17 1.99 18.84
CA ALA A 189 23.96 1.18 18.89
C ALA A 189 23.59 0.56 17.55
N GLY A 190 23.97 1.23 16.46
CA GLY A 190 23.64 0.86 15.09
C GLY A 190 23.70 2.07 14.17
N SER A 191 23.49 1.83 12.89
CA SER A 191 23.35 2.87 11.87
C SER A 191 22.10 2.63 11.03
N GLY A 192 21.57 3.68 10.42
CA GLY A 192 20.40 3.57 9.58
C GLY A 192 20.40 4.52 8.40
N LYS A 193 19.84 4.03 7.30
CA LYS A 193 19.75 4.74 6.03
C LYS A 193 18.33 5.26 5.81
N PHE A 194 18.23 6.51 5.36
CA PHE A 194 16.97 7.14 4.92
C PHE A 194 17.06 7.76 3.51
N LEU A 195 18.23 7.64 2.87
CA LEU A 195 18.53 8.13 1.53
C LEU A 195 18.83 6.95 0.59
N PRO A 196 18.60 7.04 -0.73
CA PRO A 196 19.03 6.02 -1.69
C PRO A 196 20.53 5.73 -1.59
N SER A 197 20.98 4.50 -1.85
CA SER A 197 22.41 4.15 -1.87
C SER A 197 23.11 4.81 -3.06
N ALA A 198 24.31 5.36 -2.84
CA ALA A 198 25.15 5.89 -3.92
C ALA A 198 25.98 4.78 -4.62
N GLU A 199 26.15 3.62 -3.98
CA GLU A 199 26.88 2.48 -4.53
C GLU A 199 25.88 1.37 -4.92
N SER A 200 26.00 0.83 -6.13
CA SER A 200 25.29 -0.41 -6.51
C SER A 200 26.01 -1.58 -5.88
N ASP A 201 25.46 -2.09 -4.78
CA ASP A 201 25.83 -3.41 -4.27
C ASP A 201 25.50 -4.44 -5.37
N GLY A 202 26.53 -5.01 -6.01
CA GLY A 202 26.39 -6.19 -6.87
C GLY A 202 26.09 -7.43 -6.01
N ASP A 203 25.14 -8.23 -6.48
CA ASP A 203 24.75 -9.59 -6.03
C ASP A 203 24.47 -9.83 -4.54
N GLU A 204 23.22 -10.21 -4.22
CA GLU A 204 22.95 -11.60 -3.81
C GLU A 204 21.44 -11.94 -3.87
N ALA A 205 21.14 -12.98 -4.64
CA ALA A 205 19.94 -13.79 -4.54
C ALA A 205 20.23 -15.04 -3.70
N ALA A 206 19.20 -15.50 -2.98
CA ALA A 206 18.98 -16.83 -2.40
C ALA A 206 19.71 -17.23 -1.08
N GLY A 207 18.87 -17.61 -0.09
CA GLY A 207 19.16 -18.72 0.83
C GLY A 207 19.25 -18.38 2.32
N SER A 208 18.21 -18.70 3.10
CA SER A 208 18.29 -19.66 4.22
C SER A 208 17.01 -19.62 5.05
N GLU A 209 16.23 -20.70 4.93
CA GLU A 209 15.43 -21.19 6.05
C GLU A 209 16.35 -21.43 7.26
N SER A 210 15.91 -21.09 8.46
CA SER A 210 16.46 -21.65 9.70
C SER A 210 15.37 -21.68 10.77
N SER A 211 14.73 -22.84 10.84
CA SER A 211 13.97 -23.32 11.99
C SER A 211 14.91 -23.77 13.10
N GLY A 212 14.68 -23.30 14.34
CA GLY A 212 15.40 -23.80 15.52
C GLY A 212 15.07 -23.09 16.84
N GLN A 213 13.83 -23.28 17.34
CA GLN A 213 13.36 -23.57 18.73
C GLN A 213 14.12 -23.05 20.00
N PRO A 214 13.50 -23.08 21.21
CA PRO A 214 12.26 -22.45 21.67
C PRO A 214 12.47 -21.64 23.00
N ALA A 215 11.50 -20.82 23.39
CA ALA A 215 11.49 -20.16 24.71
C ALA A 215 10.95 -21.09 25.82
N PRO A 216 11.41 -20.95 27.09
CA PRO A 216 11.07 -21.85 28.19
C PRO A 216 9.74 -21.50 28.87
N SER A 217 9.08 -22.54 29.38
CA SER A 217 7.92 -22.53 30.27
C SER A 217 8.21 -21.83 31.62
N PRO A 218 7.17 -21.36 32.33
CA PRO A 218 7.20 -21.28 33.78
C PRO A 218 6.26 -22.33 34.42
N SER A 219 6.84 -23.15 35.28
CA SER A 219 6.24 -23.74 36.49
C SER A 219 5.91 -22.60 37.49
N SER A 220 5.04 -22.65 38.49
CA SER A 220 4.44 -23.72 39.30
C SER A 220 3.45 -23.08 40.30
N ALA A 221 2.44 -23.86 40.75
CA ALA A 221 1.85 -23.90 42.11
C ALA A 221 1.04 -22.67 42.62
N SER A 222 -0.08 -22.77 43.34
CA SER A 222 -0.78 -23.89 44.02
C SER A 222 -2.20 -23.48 44.48
N SER A 223 -3.03 -24.52 44.65
CA SER A 223 -4.05 -24.73 45.71
C SER A 223 -5.29 -23.83 45.84
N HIS A 224 -6.48 -24.42 45.63
CA HIS A 224 -7.32 -24.93 46.74
C HIS A 224 -8.49 -25.79 46.23
N SER A 225 -8.71 -26.91 46.92
CA SER A 225 -9.90 -27.77 46.83
C SER A 225 -10.79 -27.47 48.03
N ALA A 226 -12.11 -27.52 47.87
CA ALA A 226 -13.00 -28.33 48.72
C ALA A 226 -14.48 -28.15 48.34
N ALA A 227 -15.18 -29.27 48.46
CA ALA A 227 -16.58 -29.57 48.16
C ALA A 227 -17.65 -28.80 48.96
N ARG A 228 -18.87 -28.73 48.40
CA ARG A 228 -20.13 -29.33 48.93
C ARG A 228 -21.36 -28.53 48.45
N GLY A 229 -22.46 -29.25 48.19
CA GLY A 229 -23.82 -28.67 48.27
C GLY A 229 -24.78 -29.16 47.18
N ALA A 230 -25.73 -30.01 47.59
CA ALA A 230 -26.68 -30.74 46.76
C ALA A 230 -28.00 -29.98 46.47
N SER A 231 -28.85 -30.59 45.61
CA SER A 231 -30.33 -30.58 45.57
C SER A 231 -30.87 -30.29 44.16
N SER A 232 -31.31 -31.31 43.38
CA SER A 232 -32.68 -31.89 43.29
C SER A 232 -33.62 -31.01 42.40
N THR A 233 -34.51 -31.47 41.51
CA THR A 233 -35.29 -32.69 41.28
C THR A 233 -35.83 -32.67 39.83
N GLY A 234 -35.97 -33.81 39.13
CA GLY A 234 -37.26 -34.37 38.70
C GLY A 234 -37.25 -34.82 37.22
N SER A 235 -37.11 -36.13 36.92
CA SER A 235 -38.15 -37.08 36.42
C SER A 235 -38.48 -36.91 34.92
N THR A 236 -38.52 -37.90 34.02
CA THR A 236 -38.91 -39.32 34.08
C THR A 236 -38.41 -40.06 32.82
N SER A 237 -38.18 -41.37 32.97
CA SER A 237 -37.80 -42.39 32.00
C SER A 237 -38.81 -42.69 30.87
N THR A 238 -38.33 -43.16 29.71
CA THR A 238 -38.91 -44.33 28.99
C THR A 238 -37.95 -44.88 27.92
N ASP A 239 -38.13 -46.16 27.64
CA ASP A 239 -37.23 -47.13 27.01
C ASP A 239 -36.77 -46.91 25.56
N GLY A 240 -35.54 -47.37 25.30
CA GLY A 240 -35.25 -48.41 24.31
C GLY A 240 -35.51 -48.14 22.82
N LYS A 241 -34.48 -47.68 22.11
CA LYS A 241 -33.97 -48.39 20.91
C LYS A 241 -32.62 -47.84 20.45
N ARG A 242 -31.57 -48.66 20.60
CA ARG A 242 -30.37 -48.56 19.77
C ARG A 242 -30.78 -48.83 18.32
N GLN A 243 -30.70 -47.82 17.48
CA GLN A 243 -30.44 -47.99 16.05
C GLN A 243 -29.16 -47.21 15.71
N SER A 244 -28.05 -47.96 15.69
CA SER A 244 -26.91 -47.61 14.86
C SER A 244 -27.30 -47.79 13.40
N GLY A 245 -26.95 -46.82 12.55
CA GLY A 245 -26.89 -47.03 11.10
C GLY A 245 -27.55 -45.95 10.26
N LYS A 246 -26.71 -45.19 9.54
CA LYS A 246 -27.01 -44.41 8.32
C LYS A 246 -27.89 -43.15 8.47
N SER A 247 -27.47 -42.17 9.26
CA SER A 247 -27.99 -40.77 9.13
C SER A 247 -26.90 -39.72 8.82
N GLY A 248 -25.62 -40.04 9.05
CA GLY A 248 -24.51 -39.09 8.83
C GLY A 248 -24.29 -38.70 7.35
N ALA A 249 -24.47 -39.64 6.41
CA ALA A 249 -24.24 -39.37 4.99
C ALA A 249 -25.37 -38.53 4.35
N ALA A 250 -26.63 -38.77 4.73
CA ALA A 250 -27.78 -38.01 4.22
C ALA A 250 -27.86 -36.60 4.84
N GLY A 251 -27.51 -36.47 6.12
CA GLY A 251 -27.41 -35.17 6.80
C GLY A 251 -26.31 -34.29 6.22
N ASN A 252 -25.10 -34.83 6.01
CA ASN A 252 -24.01 -34.09 5.36
C ASN A 252 -24.34 -33.72 3.91
N LYS A 253 -25.00 -34.62 3.16
CA LYS A 253 -25.36 -34.35 1.77
C LYS A 253 -26.38 -33.21 1.67
N ARG A 254 -27.38 -33.20 2.56
CA ARG A 254 -28.41 -32.15 2.62
C ARG A 254 -27.84 -30.80 3.09
N LEU A 255 -26.98 -30.80 4.10
CA LEU A 255 -26.28 -29.57 4.54
C LEU A 255 -25.38 -28.98 3.45
N ASN A 256 -24.72 -29.84 2.67
CA ASN A 256 -23.88 -29.41 1.56
C ASN A 256 -24.71 -28.87 0.38
N GLU A 257 -25.84 -29.51 0.06
CA GLU A 257 -26.79 -29.03 -0.95
C GLU A 257 -27.41 -27.69 -0.54
N ASP A 258 -27.84 -27.54 0.72
CA ASP A 258 -28.40 -26.29 1.24
C ASP A 258 -27.36 -25.17 1.24
N PHE A 259 -26.09 -25.47 1.58
CA PHE A 259 -25.01 -24.50 1.49
C PHE A 259 -24.75 -24.05 0.05
N ILE A 260 -24.60 -24.98 -0.89
CA ILE A 260 -24.35 -24.71 -2.31
C ILE A 260 -25.51 -23.90 -2.93
N ASN A 261 -26.75 -24.22 -2.58
CA ASN A 261 -27.94 -23.52 -3.09
C ASN A 261 -28.02 -22.06 -2.63
N ASN A 262 -27.48 -21.76 -1.45
CA ASN A 262 -27.44 -20.42 -0.90
C ASN A 262 -26.18 -19.62 -1.28
N LEU A 263 -25.26 -20.22 -2.04
CA LEU A 263 -24.05 -19.54 -2.51
C LEU A 263 -24.30 -18.85 -3.87
N ILE A 264 -23.98 -17.56 -3.93
CA ILE A 264 -24.13 -16.72 -5.12
C ILE A 264 -22.76 -16.24 -5.58
N PHE A 265 -22.51 -16.31 -6.88
CA PHE A 265 -21.30 -15.78 -7.52
C PHE A 265 -21.60 -14.50 -8.27
N ASP A 266 -20.70 -13.53 -8.15
CA ASP A 266 -20.67 -12.33 -8.98
C ASP A 266 -19.36 -12.21 -9.71
N ALA A 267 -19.44 -11.73 -10.94
CA ALA A 267 -18.32 -11.14 -11.66
C ALA A 267 -18.65 -9.67 -11.92
N THR A 268 -17.75 -8.76 -11.59
CA THR A 268 -17.88 -7.32 -11.87
C THR A 268 -16.71 -6.89 -12.74
N PHE A 269 -17.01 -6.33 -13.90
CA PHE A 269 -16.03 -5.70 -14.77
C PHE A 269 -16.30 -4.20 -14.81
N GLY A 270 -15.26 -3.37 -14.75
CA GLY A 270 -15.43 -1.93 -14.69
C GLY A 270 -14.32 -1.13 -15.34
N ILE A 271 -14.46 0.18 -15.22
CA ILE A 271 -13.51 1.21 -15.63
C ILE A 271 -13.22 2.04 -14.40
N ASP A 272 -11.95 2.12 -14.04
CA ASP A 272 -11.48 2.95 -12.95
C ASP A 272 -11.15 4.35 -13.44
N TRP A 273 -11.57 5.34 -12.68
CA TRP A 273 -11.35 6.75 -12.96
C TRP A 273 -11.16 7.54 -11.66
N SER A 274 -10.53 8.70 -11.76
CA SER A 274 -10.38 9.64 -10.65
C SER A 274 -10.49 11.07 -11.14
N LEU A 275 -10.88 11.98 -10.24
CA LEU A 275 -10.91 13.42 -10.49
C LEU A 275 -9.66 14.12 -9.92
N PHE A 276 -8.85 13.38 -9.17
CA PHE A 276 -7.74 13.93 -8.41
C PHE A 276 -6.41 13.41 -8.95
N THR A 277 -5.47 14.32 -9.17
CA THR A 277 -4.05 14.01 -9.29
C THR A 277 -3.29 14.76 -8.19
N SER A 278 -2.02 14.44 -8.01
CA SER A 278 -1.18 15.14 -7.02
C SER A 278 -1.04 16.65 -7.33
N SER A 279 -1.21 17.06 -8.58
CA SER A 279 -0.96 18.43 -9.06
C SER A 279 -2.22 19.19 -9.51
N ARG A 280 -3.26 18.52 -10.01
CA ARG A 280 -4.47 19.15 -10.57
C ARG A 280 -5.75 18.33 -10.39
N PHE A 281 -6.90 18.99 -10.46
CA PHE A 281 -8.21 18.35 -10.54
C PHE A 281 -8.55 18.10 -12.01
N LEU A 282 -8.54 16.84 -12.43
CA LEU A 282 -8.82 16.44 -13.80
C LEU A 282 -9.37 15.02 -13.80
N LEU A 283 -10.45 14.79 -14.55
CA LEU A 283 -10.92 13.45 -14.87
C LEU A 283 -9.81 12.69 -15.58
N ASN A 284 -9.40 11.58 -14.99
CA ASN A 284 -8.39 10.69 -15.54
C ASN A 284 -8.86 9.24 -15.48
N PHE A 285 -8.48 8.49 -16.50
CA PHE A 285 -8.60 7.04 -16.49
C PHE A 285 -7.49 6.46 -15.61
N ARG A 286 -7.86 5.53 -14.75
CA ARG A 286 -6.96 4.90 -13.77
C ARG A 286 -6.68 3.46 -14.09
N GLY A 287 -7.59 2.76 -14.78
CA GLY A 287 -7.45 1.33 -14.93
C GLY A 287 -8.71 0.55 -15.24
N VAL A 288 -8.57 -0.77 -15.19
CA VAL A 288 -9.65 -1.74 -15.43
C VAL A 288 -9.63 -2.78 -14.31
N PRO A 289 -10.69 -2.88 -13.49
CA PRO A 289 -10.87 -3.98 -12.56
C PRO A 289 -11.75 -5.10 -13.13
N LEU A 290 -11.36 -6.32 -12.82
CA LEU A 290 -12.19 -7.52 -12.86
C LEU A 290 -12.24 -8.13 -11.45
N THR A 291 -13.43 -8.22 -10.90
CA THR A 291 -13.66 -8.60 -9.50
C THR A 291 -14.62 -9.78 -9.44
N LEU A 292 -14.24 -10.85 -8.75
CA LEU A 292 -15.04 -12.04 -8.51
C LEU A 292 -15.45 -12.10 -7.04
N ASN A 293 -16.70 -12.42 -6.76
CA ASN A 293 -17.20 -12.49 -5.37
C ASN A 293 -18.09 -13.71 -5.18
N ALA A 294 -17.85 -14.47 -4.12
CA ALA A 294 -18.74 -15.52 -3.65
C ALA A 294 -19.39 -15.05 -2.34
N ARG A 295 -20.73 -15.05 -2.26
CA ARG A 295 -21.48 -14.63 -1.07
C ARG A 295 -22.55 -15.62 -0.66
N TYR A 296 -22.77 -15.73 0.64
CA TYR A 296 -23.77 -16.60 1.25
C TYR A 296 -25.05 -15.80 1.51
N ALA A 297 -26.15 -16.17 0.86
CA ALA A 297 -27.35 -15.33 0.74
C ALA A 297 -28.61 -15.70 1.55
N PRO A 298 -28.59 -16.52 2.62
CA PRO A 298 -29.82 -16.77 3.38
C PRO A 298 -30.20 -15.62 4.31
N TRP A 299 -29.32 -14.62 4.47
CA TRP A 299 -29.52 -13.48 5.37
C TRP A 299 -29.62 -12.16 4.59
N PRO A 300 -30.28 -11.13 5.15
CA PRO A 300 -30.28 -9.79 4.54
C PRO A 300 -28.88 -9.18 4.38
N LEU A 301 -27.98 -9.51 5.32
CA LEU A 301 -26.55 -9.22 5.24
C LEU A 301 -25.82 -10.47 4.80
N GLN A 302 -25.33 -10.44 3.57
CA GLN A 302 -24.76 -11.59 2.90
C GLN A 302 -23.24 -11.51 2.97
N PRO A 303 -22.58 -12.28 3.87
CA PRO A 303 -21.13 -12.30 3.95
C PRO A 303 -20.56 -12.96 2.69
N GLY A 304 -19.40 -12.49 2.26
CA GLY A 304 -18.72 -13.02 1.09
C GLY A 304 -17.22 -12.81 1.09
N ILE A 305 -16.58 -13.44 0.12
CA ILE A 305 -15.16 -13.33 -0.15
C ILE A 305 -15.00 -12.90 -1.61
N ASN A 306 -14.12 -11.94 -1.82
CA ASN A 306 -13.86 -11.32 -3.11
C ASN A 306 -12.37 -11.44 -3.45
N THR A 307 -12.08 -11.77 -4.70
CA THR A 307 -10.76 -11.61 -5.30
C THR A 307 -10.86 -11.10 -6.72
N GLY A 308 -9.76 -10.66 -7.32
CA GLY A 308 -9.80 -10.14 -8.67
C GLY A 308 -8.45 -9.71 -9.19
N ILE A 309 -8.47 -9.01 -10.31
CA ILE A 309 -7.31 -8.35 -10.91
C ILE A 309 -7.72 -6.92 -11.21
N ARG A 310 -6.91 -5.97 -10.77
CA ARG A 310 -7.09 -4.55 -11.03
C ARG A 310 -5.84 -3.99 -11.69
N LEU A 311 -5.99 -3.63 -12.96
CA LEU A 311 -4.92 -3.05 -13.77
C LEU A 311 -4.91 -1.53 -13.55
N ASN A 312 -4.07 -1.02 -12.65
CA ASN A 312 -3.95 0.41 -12.36
C ASN A 312 -2.91 1.07 -13.27
N THR A 313 -3.29 1.37 -14.51
CA THR A 313 -2.42 2.07 -15.48
C THR A 313 -2.01 3.47 -15.03
N GLY A 314 -2.88 4.19 -14.31
CA GLY A 314 -2.57 5.54 -13.82
C GLY A 314 -1.54 5.60 -12.69
N VAL A 315 -1.27 4.47 -12.05
CA VAL A 315 -0.26 4.32 -11.00
C VAL A 315 0.86 3.38 -11.48
N GLY A 316 0.71 2.64 -12.58
CA GLY A 316 1.73 1.69 -13.04
C GLY A 316 1.78 0.39 -12.21
N SER A 317 0.65 -0.05 -11.65
CA SER A 317 0.59 -1.28 -10.85
C SER A 317 -0.52 -2.24 -11.26
N VAL A 318 -0.34 -3.51 -10.91
CA VAL A 318 -1.38 -4.55 -10.96
C VAL A 318 -1.69 -4.98 -9.53
N GLN A 319 -2.97 -4.99 -9.18
CA GLN A 319 -3.44 -5.34 -7.84
C GLN A 319 -4.28 -6.62 -7.86
N ILE A 320 -4.01 -7.52 -6.93
CA ILE A 320 -4.74 -8.76 -6.70
C ILE A 320 -5.29 -8.73 -5.27
N PRO A 321 -6.53 -8.24 -5.08
CA PRO A 321 -7.12 -8.13 -3.76
C PRO A 321 -7.63 -9.48 -3.25
N LEU A 322 -7.57 -9.66 -1.92
CA LEU A 322 -8.25 -10.74 -1.20
C LEU A 322 -9.09 -10.10 -0.10
N MET A 323 -10.38 -9.98 -0.33
CA MET A 323 -11.28 -9.11 0.43
C MET A 323 -12.39 -9.91 1.08
N PHE A 324 -12.76 -9.52 2.30
CA PHE A 324 -14.02 -9.92 2.90
C PHE A 324 -15.07 -8.88 2.58
N SER A 325 -16.29 -9.32 2.30
CA SER A 325 -17.39 -8.44 1.93
C SER A 325 -18.66 -8.74 2.71
N VAL A 326 -19.49 -7.72 2.86
CA VAL A 326 -20.88 -7.83 3.33
C VAL A 326 -21.75 -7.11 2.32
N THR A 327 -22.72 -7.83 1.75
CA THR A 327 -23.68 -7.27 0.78
C THR A 327 -25.06 -7.19 1.39
N ALA A 328 -25.68 -6.01 1.34
CA ALA A 328 -27.05 -5.77 1.77
C ALA A 328 -27.99 -5.83 0.55
N ASN A 329 -28.85 -6.85 0.50
CA ASN A 329 -29.95 -7.01 -0.47
C ASN A 329 -29.54 -6.79 -1.95
N ASP A 330 -28.34 -7.23 -2.36
CA ASP A 330 -27.77 -7.05 -3.71
C ASP A 330 -27.49 -5.62 -4.18
N TYR A 331 -27.85 -4.60 -3.39
CA TYR A 331 -27.70 -3.19 -3.76
C TYR A 331 -26.40 -2.58 -3.25
N LEU A 332 -26.08 -2.77 -1.97
CA LEU A 332 -24.94 -2.12 -1.33
C LEU A 332 -23.94 -3.16 -0.84
N ARG A 333 -22.66 -2.95 -1.09
CA ARG A 333 -21.59 -3.83 -0.64
C ARG A 333 -20.47 -3.03 -0.01
N PHE A 334 -20.09 -3.43 1.20
CA PHE A 334 -18.84 -3.01 1.83
C PHE A 334 -17.84 -4.15 1.71
N TYR A 335 -16.58 -3.82 1.45
CA TYR A 335 -15.53 -4.82 1.39
C TYR A 335 -14.19 -4.24 1.82
N ALA A 336 -13.40 -5.05 2.51
CA ALA A 336 -12.08 -4.67 3.01
C ALA A 336 -11.16 -5.88 3.09
N GLY A 337 -9.85 -5.66 2.99
CA GLY A 337 -8.87 -6.74 3.05
C GLY A 337 -7.51 -6.39 2.48
N PRO A 338 -6.57 -7.34 2.55
CA PRO A 338 -5.25 -7.20 1.94
C PRO A 338 -5.29 -7.15 0.40
N VAL A 339 -4.31 -6.46 -0.19
CA VAL A 339 -4.08 -6.48 -1.64
C VAL A 339 -2.62 -6.80 -1.96
N ILE A 340 -2.38 -7.74 -2.87
CA ILE A 340 -1.05 -7.95 -3.42
C ILE A 340 -0.87 -6.94 -4.55
N THR A 341 0.17 -6.12 -4.51
CA THR A 341 0.46 -5.15 -5.57
C THR A 341 1.76 -5.53 -6.27
N LEU A 342 1.71 -5.60 -7.59
CA LEU A 342 2.82 -5.92 -8.47
C LEU A 342 3.15 -4.70 -9.34
N GLY A 343 4.42 -4.55 -9.70
CA GLY A 343 4.94 -3.43 -10.48
C GLY A 343 5.59 -2.35 -9.61
N ASP A 344 6.02 -1.28 -10.27
CA ASP A 344 6.65 -0.11 -9.64
C ASP A 344 5.63 1.04 -9.62
N PRO A 345 4.80 1.17 -8.57
CA PRO A 345 3.76 2.17 -8.61
C PRO A 345 4.36 3.59 -8.52
N ASP A 346 3.84 4.51 -9.32
CA ASP A 346 4.17 5.93 -9.34
C ASP A 346 2.98 6.78 -8.89
N LEU A 347 3.26 7.93 -8.26
CA LEU A 347 2.23 8.91 -7.94
C LEU A 347 1.53 9.41 -9.22
N PRO A 348 0.19 9.42 -9.27
CA PRO A 348 -0.52 9.95 -10.42
C PRO A 348 -0.14 11.41 -10.72
N GLY A 349 0.36 11.63 -11.94
CA GLY A 349 0.75 12.95 -12.44
C GLY A 349 2.21 13.37 -12.17
N GLY A 350 3.10 12.45 -11.79
CA GLY A 350 4.54 12.71 -11.72
C GLY A 350 5.39 11.43 -11.66
N ASN A 351 6.72 11.55 -11.75
CA ASN A 351 7.66 10.40 -11.75
C ASN A 351 8.13 10.01 -10.33
N ARG A 352 7.25 10.12 -9.34
CA ARG A 352 7.59 9.78 -7.95
C ARG A 352 7.13 8.37 -7.64
N LYS A 353 8.09 7.45 -7.51
CA LYS A 353 7.83 6.10 -7.04
C LYS A 353 7.16 6.13 -5.67
N ILE A 354 6.19 5.24 -5.49
CA ILE A 354 5.55 4.90 -4.23
C ILE A 354 5.77 3.41 -3.99
N GLU A 355 5.70 2.99 -2.73
CA GLU A 355 5.83 1.59 -2.39
C GLU A 355 4.44 1.07 -2.06
N ALA A 356 4.07 -0.03 -2.69
CA ALA A 356 3.00 -0.85 -2.18
C ALA A 356 3.61 -1.71 -1.07
N SER A 357 3.21 -1.42 0.17
CA SER A 357 3.51 -2.31 1.30
C SER A 357 3.15 -3.75 0.93
N PHE A 358 3.85 -4.75 1.46
CA PHE A 358 3.57 -6.17 1.16
C PHE A 358 2.10 -6.57 1.47
N PHE A 359 1.41 -5.80 2.33
CA PHE A 359 -0.02 -5.89 2.61
C PHE A 359 -0.65 -4.49 2.80
N PRO A 360 -0.95 -3.73 1.74
CA PRO A 360 -1.76 -2.54 1.87
C PRO A 360 -3.22 -2.96 2.11
N GLY A 361 -3.92 -2.22 2.97
CA GLY A 361 -5.36 -2.37 3.10
C GLY A 361 -6.04 -1.76 1.88
N MET A 362 -6.96 -2.51 1.27
CA MET A 362 -7.96 -1.97 0.38
C MET A 362 -9.28 -1.90 1.15
N ILE A 363 -10.05 -0.84 0.92
CA ILE A 363 -11.43 -0.72 1.38
C ILE A 363 -12.27 -0.16 0.24
N GLY A 364 -13.49 -0.67 0.10
CA GLY A 364 -14.40 -0.17 -0.93
C GLY A 364 -15.87 -0.25 -0.52
N LEU A 365 -16.64 0.58 -1.20
CA LEU A 365 -18.08 0.67 -1.10
C LEU A 365 -18.67 0.69 -2.50
N SER A 366 -19.47 -0.32 -2.79
CA SER A 366 -20.12 -0.52 -4.09
C SER A 366 -21.63 -0.43 -3.96
N TRP A 367 -22.26 0.29 -4.90
CA TRP A 367 -23.71 0.33 -5.05
C TRP A 367 -24.13 -0.04 -6.47
N ASN A 368 -25.28 -0.71 -6.56
CA ASN A 368 -25.82 -1.21 -7.82
C ASN A 368 -27.18 -0.61 -8.15
N THR A 369 -27.45 -0.48 -9.44
CA THR A 369 -28.82 -0.28 -9.92
C THR A 369 -29.65 -1.55 -9.71
N PRO A 370 -30.99 -1.45 -9.79
CA PRO A 370 -31.82 -2.63 -9.99
C PRO A 370 -31.28 -3.48 -11.14
N SER A 371 -31.33 -4.81 -10.96
CA SER A 371 -30.79 -5.74 -11.93
C SER A 371 -31.78 -6.01 -13.07
N PHE A 372 -31.24 -6.09 -14.28
CA PHE A 372 -31.92 -6.61 -15.45
C PHE A 372 -31.73 -8.12 -15.46
N THR A 373 -32.82 -8.87 -15.51
CA THR A 373 -32.77 -10.35 -15.49
C THR A 373 -33.01 -10.90 -16.89
N THR A 374 -32.14 -11.80 -17.33
CA THR A 374 -32.32 -12.60 -18.56
C THR A 374 -32.06 -14.06 -18.21
N GLY A 375 -33.13 -14.86 -18.20
CA GLY A 375 -33.07 -16.24 -17.74
C GLY A 375 -32.60 -16.32 -16.27
N LYS A 376 -31.51 -17.05 -16.03
CA LYS A 376 -30.92 -17.23 -14.68
C LYS A 376 -29.82 -16.20 -14.36
N ILE A 377 -29.49 -15.32 -15.32
CA ILE A 377 -28.43 -14.33 -15.20
C ILE A 377 -29.05 -13.00 -14.82
N LYS A 378 -28.48 -12.35 -13.80
CA LYS A 378 -28.81 -10.96 -13.43
C LYS A 378 -27.63 -10.07 -13.80
N ALA A 379 -27.91 -8.93 -14.41
CA ALA A 379 -26.92 -7.90 -14.69
C ALA A 379 -27.34 -6.57 -14.05
N SER A 380 -26.41 -5.85 -13.43
CA SER A 380 -26.66 -4.51 -12.89
C SER A 380 -25.50 -3.58 -13.23
N LEU A 381 -25.81 -2.28 -13.30
CA LEU A 381 -24.76 -1.26 -13.34
C LEU A 381 -24.25 -1.07 -11.91
N THR A 382 -22.93 -1.05 -11.76
CA THR A 382 -22.24 -0.87 -10.50
C THR A 382 -21.46 0.43 -10.53
N GLN A 383 -21.54 1.17 -9.43
CA GLN A 383 -20.59 2.21 -9.09
C GLN A 383 -19.86 1.81 -7.82
N ASP A 384 -18.56 2.09 -7.77
CA ASP A 384 -17.69 1.75 -6.65
C ASP A 384 -16.84 2.96 -6.26
N VAL A 385 -16.57 3.07 -4.96
CA VAL A 385 -15.55 3.96 -4.40
C VAL A 385 -14.57 3.10 -3.66
N VAL A 386 -13.33 3.10 -4.12
CA VAL A 386 -12.28 2.26 -3.58
C VAL A 386 -11.12 3.12 -3.13
N TYR A 387 -10.60 2.78 -1.96
CA TYR A 387 -9.39 3.37 -1.43
C TYR A 387 -8.37 2.27 -1.19
N SER A 388 -7.24 2.38 -1.87
CA SER A 388 -6.06 1.54 -1.64
C SER A 388 -5.03 2.32 -0.85
N VAL A 389 -4.53 1.77 0.25
CA VAL A 389 -3.45 2.39 1.01
C VAL A 389 -2.16 2.26 0.19
N PHE A 390 -1.42 3.36 0.04
CA PHE A 390 -0.07 3.38 -0.51
C PHE A 390 0.84 4.11 0.47
N ASN A 391 2.10 3.69 0.54
CA ASN A 391 3.11 4.34 1.36
C ASN A 391 4.15 5.02 0.46
N ALA A 392 4.88 5.97 1.02
CA ALA A 392 6.11 6.43 0.40
C ALA A 392 7.13 5.29 0.38
N THR A 393 8.14 5.40 -0.48
CA THR A 393 9.22 4.41 -0.64
C THR A 393 10.13 4.26 0.59
N ASP A 394 9.94 5.10 1.62
CA ASP A 394 10.58 4.99 2.93
C ASP A 394 9.64 4.34 3.96
N GLY A 395 8.54 3.71 3.52
CA GLY A 395 7.53 3.08 4.37
C GLY A 395 6.61 4.05 5.12
N SER A 396 6.84 5.37 5.00
CA SER A 396 6.02 6.37 5.68
C SER A 396 4.66 6.57 5.03
N ALA A 397 3.68 7.03 5.81
CA ALA A 397 2.38 7.39 5.28
C ALA A 397 2.50 8.55 4.29
N LEU A 398 1.82 8.44 3.14
CA LEU A 398 1.72 9.54 2.21
C LEU A 398 1.01 10.74 2.85
N SER A 399 1.35 11.96 2.42
CA SER A 399 0.57 13.15 2.77
C SER A 399 -0.90 12.95 2.36
N PHE A 400 -1.85 13.55 3.08
CA PHE A 400 -3.27 13.38 2.80
C PHE A 400 -3.62 13.55 1.30
N LYS A 401 -3.09 14.59 0.65
CA LYS A 401 -3.29 14.85 -0.78
C LYS A 401 -2.74 13.73 -1.67
N ASN A 402 -1.53 13.26 -1.39
CA ASN A 402 -0.89 12.21 -2.18
C ASN A 402 -1.57 10.86 -1.95
N SER A 403 -1.97 10.58 -0.71
CA SER A 403 -2.72 9.39 -0.32
C SER A 403 -4.08 9.34 -1.00
N LEU A 404 -4.79 10.48 -1.07
CA LEU A 404 -6.04 10.59 -1.81
C LEU A 404 -5.80 10.41 -3.32
N ALA A 405 -4.79 11.08 -3.88
CA ALA A 405 -4.49 11.02 -5.31
C ALA A 405 -4.10 9.61 -5.77
N SER A 406 -3.30 8.88 -4.99
CA SER A 406 -2.86 7.51 -5.32
C SER A 406 -3.91 6.46 -4.97
N GLY A 407 -4.55 6.60 -3.81
CA GLY A 407 -5.42 5.59 -3.23
C GLY A 407 -6.88 5.65 -3.66
N LEU A 408 -7.46 6.85 -3.78
CA LEU A 408 -8.90 7.02 -4.04
C LEU A 408 -9.20 6.88 -5.54
N VAL A 409 -10.06 5.90 -5.85
CA VAL A 409 -10.49 5.56 -7.21
C VAL A 409 -11.99 5.35 -7.22
N PHE A 410 -12.65 5.92 -8.22
CA PHE A 410 -14.03 5.62 -8.55
C PHE A 410 -14.05 4.55 -9.64
N SER A 411 -14.97 3.60 -9.55
CA SER A 411 -15.14 2.58 -10.59
C SER A 411 -16.57 2.56 -11.09
N THR A 412 -16.76 2.50 -12.40
CA THR A 412 -18.07 2.34 -13.02
C THR A 412 -18.03 1.10 -13.88
N GLY A 413 -19.01 0.20 -13.73
CA GLY A 413 -18.96 -1.10 -14.37
C GLY A 413 -20.27 -1.85 -14.41
N VAL A 414 -20.20 -3.09 -14.85
CA VAL A 414 -21.32 -4.03 -14.90
C VAL A 414 -21.02 -5.20 -13.99
N ARG A 415 -21.97 -5.52 -13.11
CA ARG A 415 -21.97 -6.74 -12.31
C ARG A 415 -22.90 -7.75 -12.94
N VAL A 416 -22.39 -8.95 -13.13
CA VAL A 416 -23.15 -10.13 -13.51
C VAL A 416 -23.22 -11.05 -12.29
N THR A 417 -24.43 -11.46 -11.93
CA THR A 417 -24.71 -12.33 -10.79
C THR A 417 -25.32 -13.64 -11.28
N LEU A 418 -24.76 -14.74 -10.79
CA LEU A 418 -25.13 -16.12 -11.12
C LEU A 418 -25.31 -16.93 -9.83
N PRO A 419 -26.46 -17.58 -9.60
CA PRO A 419 -26.60 -18.53 -8.51
C PRO A 419 -25.77 -19.79 -8.81
N LEU A 420 -25.02 -20.30 -7.81
CA LEU A 420 -24.11 -21.44 -8.02
C LEU A 420 -24.86 -22.70 -8.50
N SER A 421 -26.10 -22.89 -8.08
CA SER A 421 -26.98 -23.97 -8.52
C SER A 421 -27.26 -23.98 -10.04
N SER A 422 -26.92 -22.90 -10.75
CA SER A 422 -27.03 -22.80 -12.21
C SER A 422 -25.77 -23.22 -12.96
N LEU A 423 -24.63 -23.36 -12.28
CA LEU A 423 -23.35 -23.77 -12.89
C LEU A 423 -23.16 -25.29 -12.92
N PHE A 424 -23.89 -26.03 -12.08
CA PHE A 424 -23.75 -27.48 -11.90
C PHE A 424 -24.95 -28.29 -12.41
N LYS A 425 -25.78 -27.72 -13.29
CA LYS A 425 -26.97 -28.37 -13.86
C LYS A 425 -26.90 -28.51 -15.37
#